data_AF-A0A7K7Q2C5-F1
#
_entry.id   AF-A0A7K7Q2C5-F1
#
_cell.length_a   1.000
_cell.length_b   1.000
_cell.length_c   1.000
_cell.angle_alpha   90.00
_cell.angle_beta   90.00
_cell.angle_gamma   90.00
#
_symmetry.space_group_name_H-M   'P 1'
#
loop_
_entity.id
_entity.type
_entity.pdbx_description
1 polymer ?
#
loop_
_entity_poly.entity_id
_entity_poly.type
_entity_poly.pdbx_seq_one_letter_code
_entity_poly.pdbx_strand_id
1 'polypeptide(L)'
;QSHQWLERPLCSSKPVDGRTVFTDASRKTKKAVCVWQQQGEWKQHIIKNEPGVSLQTLELRAVCWAFQTWDKEPLNVVSDSLYVVGIVQKIEDALISSTQNQRLGELFL
;
A
#
# COMPACT_ATOMS: atom_id res chain seq x y z
N GLN A 1 -14.50 -28.39 -6.37
CA GLN A 1 -13.59 -27.77 -7.36
C GLN A 1 -12.43 -27.17 -6.59
N SER A 2 -11.21 -27.54 -6.94
CA SER A 2 -9.98 -27.21 -6.22
C SER A 2 -9.63 -25.72 -6.36
N HIS A 3 -9.52 -25.01 -5.23
CA HIS A 3 -8.98 -23.65 -5.15
C HIS A 3 -7.45 -23.69 -5.29
N GLN A 4 -6.95 -24.08 -6.46
CA GLN A 4 -5.54 -24.35 -6.72
C GLN A 4 -4.74 -23.11 -7.22
N TRP A 5 -5.28 -21.89 -7.07
CA TRP A 5 -4.71 -20.68 -7.69
C TRP A 5 -4.11 -19.64 -6.73
N LEU A 6 -4.07 -19.90 -5.42
CA LEU A 6 -3.29 -19.10 -4.46
C LEU A 6 -2.08 -19.92 -4.01
N GLU A 7 -1.13 -20.20 -4.91
CA GLU A 7 0.05 -20.99 -4.54
C GLU A 7 0.97 -20.28 -3.54
N ARG A 8 0.82 -18.95 -3.36
CA ARG A 8 1.48 -18.17 -2.30
C ARG A 8 0.63 -16.96 -1.88
N PRO A 9 0.46 -16.69 -0.57
CA PRO A 9 -0.12 -15.43 -0.10
C PRO A 9 0.76 -14.24 -0.53
N LEU A 10 0.13 -13.15 -0.95
CA LEU A 10 0.76 -11.89 -1.34
C LEU A 10 1.40 -11.19 -0.14
N CYS A 11 0.81 -11.36 1.05
CA CYS A 11 1.34 -10.82 2.30
C CYS A 11 2.14 -11.86 3.11
N SER A 12 3.25 -11.41 3.70
CA SER A 12 4.07 -12.19 4.64
C SER A 12 4.03 -11.57 6.03
N SER A 13 3.99 -12.41 7.08
CA SER A 13 4.10 -11.99 8.48
C SER A 13 5.55 -11.70 8.92
N LYS A 14 6.53 -12.03 8.08
CA LYS A 14 7.95 -11.79 8.29
C LYS A 14 8.50 -10.93 7.15
N PRO A 15 9.58 -10.16 7.38
CA PRO A 15 10.28 -9.47 6.30
C PRO A 15 10.67 -10.43 5.17
N VAL A 16 10.51 -9.97 3.93
CA VAL A 16 10.88 -10.71 2.72
C VAL A 16 12.24 -10.28 2.22
N ASP A 17 12.88 -11.12 1.40
CA ASP A 17 14.09 -10.74 0.66
C ASP A 17 13.70 -9.76 -0.46
N GLY A 18 13.73 -8.48 -0.11
CA GLY A 18 13.19 -7.39 -0.92
C GLY A 18 13.52 -6.04 -0.30
N ARG A 19 13.27 -4.98 -1.07
CA ARG A 19 13.58 -3.61 -0.65
C ARG A 19 12.71 -3.19 0.52
N THR A 20 13.27 -2.39 1.43
CA THR A 20 12.51 -1.75 2.51
C THR A 20 12.19 -0.31 2.17
N VAL A 21 10.91 0.05 2.22
CA VAL A 21 10.40 1.39 2.01
C VAL A 21 9.73 1.86 3.30
N PHE A 22 10.15 3.01 3.79
CA PHE A 22 9.55 3.69 4.92
C PHE A 22 8.55 4.72 4.40
N THR A 23 7.35 4.73 4.95
CA THR A 23 6.26 5.65 4.56
C THR A 23 5.80 6.47 5.75
N ASP A 24 5.50 7.73 5.49
CA ASP A 24 4.93 8.67 6.47
C ASP A 24 4.12 9.74 5.73
N ALA A 25 3.13 10.32 6.40
CA ALA A 25 2.44 11.50 5.92
C ALA A 25 2.19 12.55 7.01
N SER A 26 2.14 13.80 6.56
CA SER A 26 1.90 14.93 7.44
C SER A 26 0.68 15.72 7.01
N ARG A 27 -0.30 15.82 7.92
CA ARG A 27 -1.49 16.67 7.74
C ARG A 27 -1.10 18.14 7.60
N LYS A 28 -0.10 18.58 8.36
CA LYS A 28 0.35 19.98 8.40
C LYS A 28 0.96 20.40 7.06
N THR A 29 1.83 19.56 6.48
CA THR A 29 2.50 19.87 5.22
C THR A 29 1.72 19.40 3.99
N LYS A 30 0.66 18.60 4.20
CA LYS A 30 -0.17 17.95 3.16
C LYS A 30 0.68 17.12 2.18
N LYS A 31 1.67 16.42 2.73
CA LYS A 31 2.60 15.59 1.97
C LYS A 31 2.62 14.19 2.53
N ALA A 32 2.78 13.22 1.64
CA ALA A 32 3.24 11.87 1.97
C ALA A 32 4.67 11.72 1.46
N VAL A 33 5.47 10.90 2.13
CA VAL A 33 6.86 10.64 1.75
C VAL A 33 7.11 9.14 1.78
N CYS A 34 7.84 8.65 0.79
CA CYS A 34 8.40 7.31 0.76
C CYS A 34 9.92 7.44 0.74
N VAL A 35 10.62 6.72 1.60
CA VAL A 35 12.09 6.73 1.69
C VAL A 35 12.60 5.30 1.60
N TRP A 36 13.62 5.07 0.79
CA TRP A 36 14.23 3.75 0.61
C TRP A 36 15.72 3.87 0.34
N GLN A 37 16.44 2.77 0.52
CA GLN A 37 17.85 2.69 0.17
C GLN A 37 18.02 2.04 -1.21
N GLN A 38 18.89 2.60 -2.04
CA GLN A 38 19.25 2.08 -3.35
C GLN A 38 20.75 2.26 -3.58
N GLN A 39 21.47 1.15 -3.79
CA GLN A 39 22.91 1.14 -4.06
C GLN A 39 23.73 1.93 -3.00
N GLY A 40 23.35 1.79 -1.72
CA GLY A 40 24.02 2.48 -0.61
C GLY A 40 23.54 3.91 -0.36
N GLU A 41 22.76 4.50 -1.25
CA GLU A 41 22.23 5.86 -1.10
C GLU A 41 20.77 5.87 -0.67
N TRP A 42 20.40 6.84 0.16
CA TRP A 42 19.01 7.10 0.51
C TRP A 42 18.32 7.89 -0.61
N LYS A 43 17.17 7.38 -1.05
CA LYS A 43 16.27 8.02 -2.01
C LYS A 43 14.95 8.35 -1.34
N GLN A 44 14.27 9.37 -1.85
CA GLN A 44 12.95 9.76 -1.37
C GLN A 44 12.02 10.13 -2.51
N HIS A 45 10.73 9.90 -2.31
CA HIS A 45 9.66 10.38 -3.16
C HIS A 45 8.64 11.14 -2.33
N ILE A 46 8.25 12.34 -2.78
CA ILE A 46 7.31 13.22 -2.08
C ILE A 46 6.03 13.33 -2.89
N ILE A 47 4.93 12.89 -2.29
CA ILE A 47 3.58 13.02 -2.83
C ILE A 47 2.96 14.28 -2.26
N LYS A 48 2.73 15.28 -3.10
CA LYS A 48 1.97 16.49 -2.73
C LYS A 48 0.48 16.24 -2.95
N ASN A 49 -0.35 16.91 -2.16
CA ASN A 49 -1.78 16.68 -2.23
C ASN A 49 -2.60 17.97 -2.19
N GLU A 50 -3.79 17.87 -2.79
CA GLU A 50 -4.79 18.90 -2.83
C GLU A 50 -5.48 19.10 -1.47
N PRO A 51 -6.07 20.28 -1.21
CA PRO A 51 -6.92 20.51 -0.06
C PRO A 51 -8.08 19.50 0.03
N GLY A 52 -8.46 19.13 1.26
CA GLY A 52 -9.63 18.28 1.52
C GLY A 52 -9.33 16.78 1.65
N VAL A 53 -8.09 16.34 1.42
CA VAL A 53 -7.72 14.94 1.62
C VAL A 53 -7.31 14.67 3.07
N SER A 54 -7.81 13.55 3.62
CA SER A 54 -7.51 13.13 4.99
C SER A 54 -6.06 12.68 5.16
N LEU A 55 -5.58 12.64 6.41
CA LEU A 55 -4.26 12.09 6.74
C LEU A 55 -4.20 10.61 6.37
N GLN A 56 -5.23 9.82 6.70
CA GLN A 56 -5.29 8.40 6.41
C GLN A 56 -5.20 8.11 4.90
N THR A 57 -5.82 8.96 4.07
CA THR A 57 -5.73 8.85 2.62
C THR A 57 -4.33 9.18 2.10
N LEU A 58 -3.63 10.13 2.73
CA LEU A 58 -2.24 10.44 2.39
C LEU A 58 -1.30 9.28 2.72
N GLU A 59 -1.42 8.69 3.90
CA GLU A 59 -0.67 7.50 4.31
C GLU A 59 -0.89 6.35 3.30
N LEU A 60 -2.16 6.09 2.96
CA LEU A 60 -2.50 5.04 2.00
C LEU A 60 -1.88 5.30 0.63
N ARG A 61 -1.85 6.56 0.16
CA ARG A 61 -1.22 6.92 -1.11
C ARG A 61 0.28 6.65 -1.12
N ALA A 62 1.00 6.89 -0.02
CA ALA A 62 2.41 6.56 0.08
C ALA A 62 2.64 5.06 -0.12
N VAL A 63 1.83 4.23 0.54
CA VAL A 63 1.90 2.78 0.41
C VAL A 63 1.51 2.29 -0.99
N CYS A 64 0.44 2.84 -1.58
CA CYS A 64 0.06 2.53 -2.96
C CYS A 64 1.18 2.87 -3.95
N TRP A 65 1.81 4.04 -3.80
CA TRP A 65 2.93 4.44 -4.64
C TRP A 65 4.10 3.47 -4.51
N ALA A 66 4.43 3.02 -3.30
CA ALA A 66 5.50 2.04 -3.09
C ALA A 66 5.20 0.73 -3.82
N PHE A 67 3.99 0.17 -3.67
CA PHE A 67 3.60 -1.06 -4.38
C PHE A 67 3.56 -0.90 -5.90
N GLN A 68 3.11 0.25 -6.42
CA GLN A 68 3.11 0.53 -7.86
C GLN A 68 4.51 0.70 -8.44
N THR A 69 5.46 1.20 -7.63
CA THR A 69 6.83 1.43 -8.07
C THR A 69 7.61 0.11 -8.19
N TRP A 70 7.30 -0.88 -7.35
CA TRP A 70 7.95 -2.18 -7.31
C TRP A 70 6.93 -3.32 -7.42
N ASP A 71 6.08 -3.24 -8.43
CA ASP A 71 4.95 -4.16 -8.68
C ASP A 71 5.38 -5.61 -9.01
N LYS A 72 6.65 -5.79 -9.41
CA LYS A 72 7.23 -7.07 -9.83
C LYS A 72 8.29 -7.61 -8.87
N GLU A 73 8.55 -6.94 -7.75
CA GLU A 73 9.57 -7.32 -6.77
C GLU A 73 8.96 -7.49 -5.38
N PRO A 74 9.47 -8.41 -4.53
CA PRO A 74 9.11 -8.44 -3.12
C PRO A 74 9.44 -7.11 -2.44
N LEU A 75 8.52 -6.62 -1.59
CA LEU A 75 8.62 -5.32 -0.95
C LEU A 75 8.31 -5.41 0.54
N ASN A 76 9.16 -4.81 1.36
CA ASN A 76 8.89 -4.55 2.77
C ASN A 76 8.42 -3.10 2.92
N VAL A 77 7.19 -2.88 3.36
CA VAL A 77 6.65 -1.55 3.65
C VAL A 77 6.61 -1.33 5.16
N VAL A 78 7.28 -0.30 5.63
CA VAL A 78 7.28 0.13 7.03
C VAL A 78 6.44 1.40 7.14
N SER A 79 5.36 1.33 7.92
CA SER A 79 4.45 2.45 8.17
C SER A 79 4.09 2.47 9.65
N ASP A 80 3.96 3.66 10.22
CA ASP A 80 3.43 3.89 11.57
C ASP A 80 1.90 3.98 11.59
N SER A 81 1.26 4.04 10.42
CA SER A 81 -0.19 4.09 10.27
C SER A 81 -0.82 2.71 10.40
N LEU A 82 -1.23 2.35 11.63
CA LEU A 82 -1.98 1.10 11.90
C LEU A 82 -3.23 0.96 11.02
N TYR A 83 -3.87 2.07 10.66
CA TYR A 83 -5.01 2.08 9.73
C TYR A 83 -4.61 1.52 8.36
N VAL A 84 -3.51 2.01 7.78
CA VAL A 84 -3.05 1.57 6.45
C VAL A 84 -2.50 0.16 6.49
N VAL A 85 -1.68 -0.18 7.50
CA VAL A 85 -1.18 -1.55 7.70
C VAL A 85 -2.34 -2.54 7.79
N GLY A 86 -3.38 -2.19 8.55
CA GLY A 86 -4.57 -3.03 8.70
C GLY A 86 -5.38 -3.20 7.40
N ILE A 87 -5.40 -2.19 6.52
CA ILE A 87 -6.00 -2.31 5.17
C ILE A 87 -5.17 -3.28 4.32
N VAL A 88 -3.87 -3.04 4.20
CA VAL A 88 -2.96 -3.83 3.33
C VAL A 88 -2.98 -5.31 3.71
N GLN A 89 -2.95 -5.62 5.00
CA GLN A 89 -2.97 -7.01 5.47
C GLN A 89 -4.28 -7.75 5.19
N LYS A 90 -5.38 -7.02 4.97
CA LYS A 90 -6.72 -7.61 4.79
C LYS A 90 -7.21 -7.53 3.35
N ILE A 91 -6.62 -6.69 2.52
CA ILE A 91 -7.15 -6.41 1.18
C ILE A 91 -7.00 -7.61 0.24
N GLU A 92 -6.02 -8.48 0.49
CA GLU A 92 -5.83 -9.73 -0.25
C GLU A 92 -7.02 -10.68 -0.08
N ASP A 93 -7.48 -10.87 1.17
CA ASP A 93 -8.60 -11.75 1.51
C ASP A 93 -9.96 -11.02 1.46
N ALA A 94 -9.97 -9.72 1.14
CA ALA A 94 -11.18 -8.91 1.11
C ALA A 94 -12.04 -9.30 -0.09
N LEU A 95 -12.98 -10.22 0.14
CA LEU A 95 -14.08 -10.46 -0.78
C LEU A 95 -14.99 -9.24 -0.75
N ILE A 96 -15.13 -8.55 -1.88
CA ILE A 96 -16.19 -7.57 -2.05
C ILE A 96 -17.49 -8.34 -2.04
N SER A 97 -18.24 -8.24 -0.94
CA SER A 97 -19.60 -8.76 -0.88
C SER A 97 -20.37 -8.21 -2.07
N SER A 98 -21.12 -9.06 -2.79
CA SER A 98 -21.94 -8.64 -3.93
C SER A 98 -22.72 -7.39 -3.56
N THR A 99 -22.30 -6.25 -4.11
CA THR A 99 -22.90 -4.96 -3.82
C THR A 99 -24.13 -4.80 -4.69
N GLN A 100 -25.24 -4.33 -4.11
CA GLN A 100 -26.42 -3.94 -4.90
C GLN A 100 -26.12 -2.75 -5.81
N ASN A 101 -25.04 -2.02 -5.54
CA ASN A 101 -24.53 -0.95 -6.39
C ASN A 101 -23.56 -1.51 -7.43
N GLN A 102 -24.08 -1.84 -8.61
CA GLN A 102 -23.30 -2.37 -9.74
C GLN A 102 -22.08 -1.51 -10.08
N ARG A 103 -22.23 -0.19 -10.08
CA ARG A 103 -21.13 0.75 -10.35
C ARG A 103 -19.99 0.62 -9.35
N LEU A 104 -20.31 0.33 -8.09
CA LEU A 104 -19.29 0.08 -7.08
C LEU A 104 -18.57 -1.24 -7.32
N GLY A 105 -19.27 -2.27 -7.83
CA GLY A 105 -18.65 -3.54 -8.22
C GLY A 105 -17.74 -3.42 -9.44
N GLU A 106 -18.13 -2.65 -10.45
CA GLU A 106 -17.33 -2.40 -11.67
C GLU A 106 -15.99 -1.72 -11.41
N LEU A 107 -15.85 -0.99 -10.29
CA LEU A 107 -14.60 -0.30 -9.95
C LEU A 107 -13.51 -1.23 -9.39
N PHE A 108 -13.86 -2.47 -9.05
CA PHE A 108 -12.95 -3.45 -8.46
C PHE A 108 -12.81 -4.73 -9.30
N LEU A 109 -13.35 -4.71 -10.53
CA LEU A 109 -13.11 -5.72 -11.58
C LEU A 109 -12.03 -5.20 -12.54
#